data_AF-U9VPV4-F1
#
_entry.id   AF-U9VPV4-F1
#
_cell.length_a   1.000
_cell.length_b   1.000
_cell.length_c   1.000
_cell.angle_alpha   90.00
_cell.angle_beta   90.00
_cell.angle_gamma   90.00
#
_symmetry.space_group_name_H-M   'P 1'
#
loop_
_entity.id
_entity.type
_entity.pdbx_description
1 polymer ?
#
loop_
_entity_poly.entity_id
_entity_poly.type
_entity_poly.pdbx_seq_one_letter_code
_entity_poly.pdbx_strand_id
1 'polypeptide(L)'
;MIEISWSQLNGSTSLSDGDKIYAKDPQEIDVPSEIEIVLCLGPGITWWKGLQSSEIVLCQCQDSQRYNSTRISYDTFKERTFTLWKAKFGGAHTLMYYIANQNEHMKAGYSYLFEWARD
;
A
#
# COMPACT_ATOMS: atom_id res chain seq x y z
N MET A 1 10.41 -1.63 11.30
CA MET A 1 9.26 -0.96 10.67
C MET A 1 9.24 0.50 11.12
N ILE A 2 8.97 1.42 10.21
CA ILE A 2 9.08 2.87 10.40
C ILE A 2 7.68 3.49 10.29
N GLU A 3 7.37 4.42 11.17
CA GLU A 3 6.12 5.20 11.11
C GLU A 3 6.18 6.22 9.98
N ILE A 4 5.13 6.27 9.16
CA ILE A 4 4.93 7.34 8.18
C ILE A 4 3.50 7.89 8.27
N SER A 5 3.33 9.14 7.88
CA SER A 5 2.03 9.78 7.68
C SER A 5 1.58 9.67 6.22
N TRP A 6 0.27 9.77 5.98
CA TRP A 6 -0.31 9.75 4.63
C TRP A 6 0.30 10.80 3.69
N SER A 7 0.61 12.00 4.21
CA SER A 7 1.18 13.09 3.42
C SER A 7 2.56 12.77 2.84
N GLN A 8 3.28 11.80 3.41
CA GLN A 8 4.57 11.32 2.87
C GLN A 8 4.39 10.40 1.66
N LEU A 9 3.18 9.93 1.38
CA LEU A 9 2.84 9.11 0.21
C LEU A 9 2.45 9.97 -1.01
N ASN A 10 3.18 11.06 -1.23
CA ASN A 10 2.98 11.96 -2.37
C ASN A 10 4.09 11.80 -3.44
N GLY A 11 5.06 10.91 -3.19
CA GLY A 11 6.25 10.66 -4.01
C GLY A 11 7.21 11.84 -4.23
N SER A 12 6.97 13.01 -3.60
CA SER A 12 7.88 14.15 -3.69
C SER A 12 9.18 13.91 -2.92
N THR A 13 9.09 13.19 -1.80
CA THR A 13 10.20 12.91 -0.90
C THR A 13 10.45 11.40 -0.84
N SER A 14 11.72 11.00 -0.84
CA SER A 14 12.07 9.60 -0.58
C SER A 14 11.79 9.25 0.87
N LEU A 15 11.19 8.08 1.08
CA LEU A 15 11.06 7.46 2.40
C LEU A 15 12.44 6.98 2.87
N SER A 16 12.52 6.55 4.13
CA SER A 16 13.79 6.23 4.81
C SER A 16 14.66 5.18 4.10
N ASP A 17 14.06 4.27 3.33
CA ASP A 17 14.79 3.25 2.59
C ASP A 17 15.05 3.64 1.13
N GLY A 18 14.81 4.91 0.76
CA GLY A 18 14.96 5.43 -0.61
C GLY A 18 13.68 5.37 -1.44
N ASP A 19 12.69 4.60 -0.98
CA ASP A 19 11.42 4.36 -1.69
C ASP A 19 10.68 5.65 -2.04
N LYS A 20 10.03 5.67 -3.21
CA LYS A 20 9.02 6.69 -3.54
C LYS A 20 7.70 6.03 -3.80
N ILE A 21 6.70 6.37 -2.99
CA ILE A 21 5.37 5.77 -3.03
C ILE A 21 4.34 6.89 -3.16
N TYR A 22 3.38 6.70 -4.06
CA TYR A 22 2.25 7.61 -4.25
C TYR A 22 0.96 6.93 -3.80
N ALA A 23 0.21 7.54 -2.90
CA ALA A 23 -1.21 7.30 -2.75
C ALA A 23 -1.94 8.26 -3.69
N LYS A 24 -2.57 7.74 -4.74
CA LYS A 24 -3.32 8.55 -5.71
C LYS A 24 -4.70 8.93 -5.13
N ASP A 25 -5.33 9.90 -5.79
CA ASP A 25 -6.70 10.31 -5.45
C ASP A 25 -7.65 9.10 -5.50
N PRO A 26 -8.52 8.95 -4.49
CA PRO A 26 -9.39 7.80 -4.40
C PRO A 26 -10.50 7.84 -5.45
N GLN A 27 -10.92 6.67 -5.91
CA GLN A 27 -12.06 6.52 -6.82
C GLN A 27 -13.22 5.83 -6.11
N GLU A 28 -14.46 6.24 -6.39
CA GLU A 28 -15.63 5.55 -5.82
C GLU A 28 -15.75 4.12 -6.36
N ILE A 29 -16.19 3.20 -5.51
CA ILE A 29 -16.55 1.84 -5.88
C ILE A 29 -18.03 1.57 -5.62
N ASP A 30 -18.55 0.51 -6.22
CA ASP A 30 -19.97 0.13 -6.19
C ASP A 30 -20.41 -0.57 -4.89
N VAL A 31 -19.50 -0.76 -3.92
CA VAL A 31 -19.77 -1.46 -2.66
C VAL A 31 -19.46 -0.54 -1.46
N PRO A 32 -20.47 0.15 -0.89
CA PRO A 32 -20.25 1.19 0.13
C PRO A 32 -19.64 0.69 1.46
N SER A 33 -19.76 -0.60 1.77
CA SER A 33 -19.23 -1.20 3.01
C SER A 33 -17.79 -1.69 2.89
N GLU A 34 -17.23 -1.69 1.68
CA GLU A 34 -15.89 -2.21 1.40
C GLU A 34 -14.91 -1.09 1.09
N ILE A 35 -13.63 -1.43 1.16
CA ILE A 35 -12.54 -0.61 0.66
C ILE A 35 -11.73 -1.44 -0.32
N GLU A 36 -11.36 -0.84 -1.45
CA GLU A 36 -10.47 -1.47 -2.42
C GLU A 36 -9.05 -0.91 -2.25
N ILE A 37 -8.08 -1.81 -2.10
CA ILE A 37 -6.67 -1.48 -1.99
C ILE A 37 -5.99 -1.98 -3.25
N VAL A 38 -5.32 -1.07 -3.96
CA VAL A 38 -4.65 -1.35 -5.22
C VAL A 38 -3.17 -1.05 -5.09
N LEU A 39 -2.33 -1.97 -5.54
CA LEU A 39 -0.89 -1.78 -5.66
C LEU A 39 -0.48 -1.80 -7.13
N CYS A 40 0.33 -0.83 -7.52
CA CYS A 40 0.97 -0.78 -8.83
C CYS A 40 2.48 -0.55 -8.69
N LEU A 41 3.28 -1.16 -9.56
CA LEU A 41 4.72 -0.98 -9.62
C LEU A 41 5.14 -0.05 -10.77
N GLY A 42 5.97 0.92 -10.45
CA GLY A 42 6.65 1.81 -11.40
C GLY A 42 7.77 1.10 -12.18
N PRO A 43 8.24 1.67 -13.31
CA PRO A 43 9.22 1.03 -14.18
C PRO A 43 10.50 0.62 -13.45
N GLY A 44 11.02 -0.57 -13.76
CA GLY A 44 12.30 -1.06 -13.22
C GLY A 44 12.26 -1.68 -11.82
N ILE A 45 11.11 -1.74 -11.15
CA ILE A 45 10.98 -2.47 -9.88
C ILE A 45 10.88 -3.98 -10.15
N THR A 46 11.81 -4.74 -9.57
CA THR A 46 11.92 -6.20 -9.73
C THR A 46 11.72 -6.97 -8.41
N TRP A 47 11.81 -6.28 -7.27
CA TRP A 47 11.62 -6.88 -5.96
C TRP A 47 10.15 -6.83 -5.55
N TRP A 48 9.67 -7.91 -4.92
CA TRP A 48 8.33 -7.96 -4.35
C TRP A 48 8.03 -6.73 -3.50
N LYS A 49 6.83 -6.19 -3.72
CA LYS A 49 6.21 -5.17 -2.88
C LYS A 49 4.83 -5.67 -2.47
N GLY A 50 4.39 -5.28 -1.29
CA GLY A 50 3.02 -5.55 -0.89
C GLY A 50 2.48 -4.59 0.15
N LEU A 51 1.16 -4.65 0.28
CA LEU A 51 0.36 -3.91 1.24
C LEU A 51 -0.39 -4.94 2.08
N GLN A 52 -0.36 -4.80 3.40
CA GLN A 52 -1.03 -5.73 4.31
C GLN A 52 -1.75 -5.01 5.44
N SER A 53 -2.85 -5.61 5.90
CA SER A 53 -3.62 -5.19 7.07
C SER A 53 -3.36 -6.18 8.21
N SER A 54 -2.52 -5.77 9.16
CA SER A 54 -1.90 -6.65 10.15
C SER A 54 -1.27 -7.88 9.47
N GLU A 55 -1.75 -9.10 9.73
CA GLU A 55 -1.20 -10.34 9.16
C GLU A 55 -1.78 -10.70 7.77
N ILE A 56 -2.75 -9.94 7.27
CA ILE A 56 -3.42 -10.24 5.98
C ILE A 56 -2.76 -9.45 4.87
N VAL A 57 -2.06 -10.15 3.97
CA VAL A 57 -1.59 -9.56 2.70
C VAL A 57 -2.81 -9.20 1.85
N LEU A 58 -3.00 -7.90 1.61
CA LEU A 58 -4.09 -7.41 0.77
C LEU A 58 -3.69 -7.55 -0.69
N CYS A 59 -2.56 -6.98 -1.07
CA CYS A 59 -2.06 -7.08 -2.44
C CYS A 59 -0.54 -7.14 -2.46
N GLN A 60 0.00 -7.80 -3.48
CA GLN A 60 1.43 -7.92 -3.72
C GLN A 60 1.71 -7.95 -5.22
N CYS A 61 2.85 -7.41 -5.61
CA CYS A 61 3.28 -7.28 -6.99
C CYS A 61 4.77 -7.60 -7.12
N GLN A 62 5.16 -8.17 -8.25
CA GLN A 62 6.55 -8.42 -8.66
C GLN A 62 6.61 -8.54 -10.18
N ASP A 63 7.71 -8.08 -10.79
CA ASP A 63 8.07 -8.34 -12.18
C ASP A 63 6.93 -8.06 -13.17
N SER A 64 6.32 -9.11 -13.74
CA SER A 64 5.22 -9.02 -14.70
C SER A 64 3.86 -8.77 -14.05
N GLN A 65 3.69 -9.13 -12.78
CA GLN A 65 2.51 -8.80 -11.99
C GLN A 65 2.70 -7.40 -11.39
N ARG A 66 2.54 -6.38 -12.23
CA ARG A 66 2.78 -4.98 -11.86
C ARG A 66 1.58 -4.28 -11.27
N TYR A 67 0.44 -4.95 -11.21
CA TYR A 67 -0.82 -4.44 -10.71
C TYR A 67 -1.57 -5.55 -9.98
N ASN A 68 -2.11 -5.25 -8.82
CA ASN A 68 -2.94 -6.16 -8.04
C ASN A 68 -3.90 -5.34 -7.16
N SER A 69 -5.10 -5.85 -6.94
CA SER A 69 -6.17 -5.18 -6.19
C SER A 69 -6.92 -6.19 -5.33
N THR A 70 -7.29 -5.76 -4.12
CA THR A 70 -8.11 -6.57 -3.21
C THR A 70 -9.15 -5.70 -2.53
N ARG A 71 -10.36 -6.24 -2.40
CA ARG A 71 -11.45 -5.64 -1.63
C ARG A 71 -11.57 -6.35 -0.28
N ILE A 72 -11.87 -5.57 0.75
CA ILE A 72 -12.10 -6.06 2.11
C ILE A 72 -13.17 -5.20 2.77
N SER A 73 -13.88 -5.77 3.74
CA SER A 73 -14.76 -4.98 4.63
C SER A 73 -13.98 -3.83 5.27
N TYR A 74 -14.54 -2.63 5.20
CA TYR A 74 -13.92 -1.45 5.81
C TYR A 74 -13.83 -1.56 7.33
N ASP A 75 -14.78 -2.25 7.98
CA ASP A 75 -14.73 -2.49 9.41
C ASP A 75 -13.52 -3.37 9.80
N THR A 76 -13.21 -4.38 8.99
CA THR A 76 -12.01 -5.19 9.21
C THR A 76 -10.74 -4.39 8.94
N PHE A 77 -10.75 -3.51 7.94
CA PHE A 77 -9.59 -2.68 7.58
C PHE A 77 -9.24 -1.66 8.67
N LYS A 78 -10.23 -0.89 9.15
CA LYS A 78 -10.03 0.26 10.06
C LYS A 78 -9.51 -0.13 11.45
N GLU A 79 -9.79 -1.37 11.88
CA GLU A 79 -9.37 -1.91 13.19
C GLU A 79 -7.92 -2.41 13.20
N ARG A 80 -7.24 -2.36 12.05
CA ARG A 80 -5.94 -3.01 11.85
C ARG A 80 -4.89 -2.03 11.32
N THR A 81 -3.64 -2.36 11.61
CA THR A 81 -2.48 -1.62 11.09
C THR A 81 -2.34 -1.85 9.59
N PHE A 82 -2.26 -0.78 8.81
CA PHE A 82 -1.94 -0.88 7.39
C PHE A 82 -0.44 -0.65 7.18
N THR A 83 0.21 -1.64 6.59
CA THR A 83 1.67 -1.66 6.45
C THR A 83 2.09 -1.96 5.02
N LEU A 84 3.21 -1.36 4.65
CA LEU A 84 3.85 -1.53 3.35
C LEU A 84 5.13 -2.32 3.57
N TRP A 85 5.33 -3.34 2.76
CA TRP A 85 6.47 -4.23 2.87
C TRP A 85 7.15 -4.42 1.51
N LYS A 86 8.44 -4.78 1.56
CA LYS A 86 9.18 -5.18 0.37
C LYS A 86 10.09 -6.36 0.66
N ALA A 87 10.39 -7.14 -0.38
CA ALA A 87 11.44 -8.15 -0.29
C ALA A 87 12.81 -7.46 -0.13
N LYS A 88 13.64 -8.05 0.74
CA LYS A 88 15.04 -7.70 0.98
C LYS A 88 15.95 -8.88 0.61
N PHE A 89 17.26 -8.69 0.71
CA PHE A 89 18.27 -9.72 0.39
C PHE A 89 17.85 -11.12 0.88
N GLY A 90 17.88 -12.11 -0.02
CA GLY A 90 17.39 -13.46 0.24
C GLY A 90 15.87 -13.65 0.06
N GLY A 91 15.16 -12.65 -0.46
CA GLY A 91 13.72 -12.72 -0.75
C GLY A 91 12.82 -12.52 0.47
N ALA A 92 13.37 -12.16 1.63
CA ALA A 92 12.61 -12.01 2.86
C ALA A 92 11.67 -10.80 2.80
N HIS A 93 10.36 -11.01 2.97
CA HIS A 93 9.36 -9.96 3.05
C HIS A 93 9.52 -9.18 4.36
N THR A 94 9.96 -7.93 4.26
CA THR A 94 10.27 -7.08 5.41
C THR A 94 9.26 -5.95 5.52
N LEU A 95 8.62 -5.82 6.68
CA LEU A 95 7.72 -4.69 6.97
C LEU A 95 8.53 -3.39 7.05
N MET A 96 8.32 -2.52 6.08
CA MET A 96 9.07 -1.27 5.95
C MET A 96 8.36 -0.14 6.69
N TYR A 97 7.10 0.09 6.34
CA TYR A 97 6.35 1.26 6.76
C TYR A 97 5.00 0.88 7.35
N TYR A 98 4.54 1.63 8.36
CA TYR A 98 3.12 1.63 8.75
C TYR A 98 2.57 3.05 8.63
N ILE A 99 1.33 3.17 8.13
CA ILE A 99 0.68 4.47 7.96
C ILE A 99 -0.09 4.81 9.23
N ALA A 100 0.43 5.72 10.05
CA ALA A 100 -0.15 6.03 11.36
C ALA A 100 -1.57 6.60 11.30
N ASN A 101 -1.84 7.44 10.30
CA ASN A 101 -3.10 8.17 10.19
C ASN A 101 -3.97 7.72 9.00
N GLN A 102 -3.90 6.43 8.64
CA GLN A 102 -4.66 5.87 7.50
C GLN A 102 -6.17 6.16 7.59
N ASN A 103 -6.75 6.06 8.81
CA ASN A 103 -8.19 6.16 9.04
C ASN A 103 -8.73 7.60 8.92
N GLU A 104 -7.84 8.60 8.85
CA GLU A 104 -8.20 9.99 8.57
C GLU A 104 -8.37 10.26 7.07
N HIS A 105 -7.78 9.41 6.22
CA HIS A 105 -7.70 9.60 4.77
C HIS A 105 -8.44 8.54 3.96
N MET A 106 -8.61 7.34 4.54
CA MET A 106 -9.24 6.21 3.89
C MET A 106 -10.64 5.98 4.44
N LYS A 107 -11.60 5.74 3.55
CA LYS A 107 -13.02 5.53 3.85
C LYS A 107 -13.62 4.40 3.00
N ALA A 108 -14.66 3.77 3.53
CA ALA A 108 -15.48 2.79 2.83
C ALA A 108 -16.13 3.39 1.55
N GLY A 109 -16.38 2.55 0.56
CA GLY A 109 -16.94 2.94 -0.74
C GLY A 109 -15.92 3.54 -1.71
N TYR A 110 -14.61 3.39 -1.44
CA TYR A 110 -13.55 3.93 -2.30
C TYR A 110 -12.42 2.92 -2.58
N SER A 111 -11.74 3.14 -3.69
CA SER A 111 -10.52 2.48 -4.14
C SER A 111 -9.31 3.40 -3.96
N TYR A 112 -8.25 2.88 -3.36
CA TYR A 112 -7.01 3.60 -3.09
C TYR A 112 -5.85 2.94 -3.83
N LEU A 113 -5.30 3.66 -4.81
CA LEU A 113 -4.15 3.22 -5.59
C LEU A 113 -2.85 3.69 -4.95
N PHE A 114 -2.02 2.72 -4.57
CA PHE A 114 -0.64 2.91 -4.15
C PHE A 114 0.29 2.55 -5.31
N GLU A 115 1.01 3.53 -5.83
CA GLU A 115 2.06 3.33 -6.83
C GLU A 115 3.42 3.33 -6.13
N TRP A 116 4.07 2.18 -6.08
CA TRP A 116 5.48 2.10 -5.69
C TRP A 116 6.31 2.48 -6.92
N ALA A 117 6.82 3.70 -6.99
CA ALA A 117 7.46 4.20 -8.20
C ALA A 117 8.98 4.00 -8.22
N ARG A 118 9.59 3.85 -7.04
CA ARG A 118 11.02 3.63 -6.88
C ARG A 118 11.30 2.79 -5.64
N ASP A 119 12.28 1.90 -5.78
CA ASP A 119 12.91 1.11 -4.71
C ASP A 119 14.12 1.85 -4.10
#